data_AF-A0A9E5L2W3-F1
#
_entry.id   AF-A0A9E5L2W3-F1
#
_cell.length_a   1.000
_cell.length_b   1.000
_cell.length_c   1.000
_cell.angle_alpha   90.00
_cell.angle_beta   90.00
_cell.angle_gamma   90.00
#
_symmetry.space_group_name_H-M   'P 1'
#
loop_
_entity.id
_entity.type
_entity.pdbx_description
1 polymer ?
#
loop_
_entity_poly.entity_id
_entity_poly.type
_entity_poly.pdbx_seq_one_letter_code
_entity_poly.pdbx_strand_id
1 'polypeptide(L)'
;MEQPNLRLSLEGADGRFLAPISMHTSNIRPDRLKASGELVVHFDALPCMAGTYHIRARLLCKGLVQDDLRPAMRFEVQEGLITPGGDSFSLTTNGVFLPLTWDLEQALDSGNALR
;
A
#
# COMPACT_ATOMS: atom_id res chain seq x y z
N MET A 1 15.33 4.36 -25.38
CA MET A 1 15.62 3.09 -24.69
C MET A 1 14.67 3.00 -23.51
N GLU A 2 14.00 1.87 -23.32
CA GLU A 2 13.12 1.71 -22.15
C GLU A 2 13.93 1.60 -20.86
N GLN A 3 13.49 2.35 -19.86
CA GLN A 3 14.16 2.48 -18.57
C GLN A 3 13.92 1.24 -17.71
N PRO A 4 14.93 0.78 -16.94
CA PRO A 4 14.74 -0.27 -15.95
C PRO A 4 13.69 0.14 -14.90
N ASN A 5 12.98 -0.84 -14.36
CA ASN A 5 11.91 -0.62 -13.39
C ASN A 5 11.90 -1.72 -12.33
N LEU A 6 12.27 -1.35 -11.09
CA LEU A 6 11.99 -2.17 -9.92
C LEU A 6 10.56 -1.92 -9.46
N ARG A 7 9.73 -2.96 -9.55
CA ARG A 7 8.34 -2.95 -9.09
C ARG A 7 8.23 -3.81 -7.84
N LEU A 8 7.97 -3.16 -6.72
CA LEU A 8 7.52 -3.84 -5.52
C LEU A 8 5.99 -3.85 -5.50
N SER A 9 5.40 -4.90 -4.94
CA SER A 9 3.96 -5.03 -4.78
C SER A 9 3.67 -5.45 -3.36
N LEU A 10 2.81 -4.71 -2.68
CA LEU A 10 2.25 -5.12 -1.41
C LEU A 10 1.14 -6.13 -1.67
N GLU A 11 1.26 -7.29 -1.06
CA GLU A 11 0.32 -8.40 -1.15
C GLU A 11 -0.20 -8.77 0.24
N GLY A 12 -1.46 -9.23 0.30
CA GLY A 12 -2.03 -9.80 1.51
C GLY A 12 -1.44 -11.17 1.84
N ALA A 13 -1.81 -11.73 2.99
CA ALA A 13 -1.34 -13.06 3.40
C ALA A 13 -1.72 -14.17 2.41
N ASP A 14 -2.85 -14.00 1.71
CA ASP A 14 -3.36 -14.89 0.66
C ASP A 14 -2.69 -14.67 -0.71
N GLY A 15 -1.74 -13.74 -0.81
CA GLY A 15 -1.04 -13.39 -2.06
C GLY A 15 -1.83 -12.44 -2.98
N ARG A 16 -3.00 -11.94 -2.55
CA ARG A 16 -3.74 -10.96 -3.34
C ARG A 16 -2.98 -9.64 -3.42
N PHE A 17 -3.03 -8.99 -4.57
CA PHE A 17 -2.47 -7.66 -4.74
C PHE A 17 -3.27 -6.62 -3.94
N LEU A 18 -2.57 -5.74 -3.22
CA LEU A 18 -3.17 -4.64 -2.45
C LEU A 18 -2.74 -3.27 -2.96
N ALA A 19 -1.44 -3.04 -3.12
CA ALA A 19 -0.93 -1.73 -3.54
C ALA A 19 0.38 -1.83 -4.32
N PRO A 20 0.62 -0.95 -5.30
CA PRO A 20 1.90 -0.85 -5.98
C PRO A 20 2.89 -0.04 -5.15
N ILE A 21 4.13 -0.52 -5.05
CA ILE A 21 5.28 0.21 -4.52
C ILE A 21 6.34 0.18 -5.63
N SER A 22 6.19 1.01 -6.66
CA SER A 22 7.11 0.99 -7.81
C SER A 22 7.79 2.32 -8.03
N MET A 23 9.02 2.29 -8.52
CA MET A 23 9.76 3.51 -8.85
C MET A 23 8.97 4.38 -9.83
N HIS A 24 8.40 3.77 -10.88
CA HIS A 24 7.70 4.51 -11.93
C HIS A 24 6.36 5.09 -11.46
N THR A 25 5.65 4.43 -10.53
CA THR A 25 4.44 5.02 -9.92
C THR A 25 4.76 6.21 -9.02
N SER A 26 5.99 6.28 -8.49
CA SER A 26 6.52 7.41 -7.74
C SER A 26 7.27 8.43 -8.62
N ASN A 27 7.13 8.35 -9.95
CA ASN A 27 7.80 9.20 -10.93
C ASN A 27 9.34 9.16 -10.89
N ILE A 28 9.94 8.09 -10.35
CA ILE A 28 11.38 7.86 -10.36
C ILE A 28 11.71 6.99 -11.58
N ARG A 29 12.49 7.55 -12.50
CA ARG A 29 12.69 7.04 -13.87
C ARG A 29 14.17 7.09 -14.27
N PRO A 30 15.02 6.23 -13.68
CA PRO A 30 16.44 6.26 -13.98
C PRO A 30 16.69 5.75 -15.40
N ASP A 31 17.53 6.46 -16.16
CA ASP A 31 17.92 6.00 -17.50
C ASP A 31 18.76 4.72 -17.46
N ARG A 32 19.50 4.52 -16.35
CA ARG A 32 20.32 3.35 -16.08
C ARG A 32 20.35 3.08 -14.58
N LEU A 33 20.37 1.80 -14.20
CA LEU A 33 20.77 1.37 -12.87
C LEU A 33 22.24 0.97 -12.88
N LYS A 34 22.94 1.14 -11.76
CA LYS A 34 24.29 0.61 -11.57
C LYS A 34 24.24 -0.92 -11.59
N ALA A 35 25.36 -1.56 -11.95
CA ALA A 35 25.48 -3.01 -11.93
C ALA A 35 25.29 -3.61 -10.52
N SER A 36 25.61 -2.84 -9.48
CA SER A 36 25.36 -3.18 -8.08
C SER A 36 25.07 -1.90 -7.27
N GLY A 37 24.35 -2.07 -6.17
CA GLY A 37 24.03 -1.00 -5.23
C GLY A 37 22.81 -1.33 -4.38
N GLU A 38 22.40 -0.37 -3.58
CA GLU A 38 21.25 -0.48 -2.69
C GLU A 38 20.16 0.52 -3.14
N LEU A 39 18.91 0.09 -3.06
CA LEU A 39 17.73 0.92 -3.24
C LEU A 39 16.90 0.85 -1.96
N VAL A 40 16.60 2.00 -1.39
CA VAL A 40 15.83 2.11 -0.15
C VAL A 40 14.52 2.81 -0.44
N VAL A 41 13.41 2.23 0.03
CA VAL A 41 12.08 2.83 -0.03
C VAL A 41 11.67 3.19 1.39
N HIS A 42 11.33 4.46 1.59
CA HIS A 42 10.87 4.98 2.87
C HIS A 42 9.36 5.20 2.84
N PHE A 43 8.70 4.91 3.95
CA PHE A 43 7.29 5.20 4.18
C PHE A 43 7.19 5.98 5.48
N ASP A 44 6.46 7.10 5.49
CA ASP A 44 6.18 7.84 6.72
C ASP A 44 5.26 7.03 7.64
N ALA A 45 4.27 6.38 7.04
CA ALA A 45 3.43 5.38 7.66
C ALA A 45 3.04 4.34 6.60
N LEU A 46 3.01 3.07 6.99
CA LEU A 46 2.52 2.01 6.12
C LEU A 46 0.99 1.95 6.25
N PRO A 47 0.21 2.19 5.17
CA PRO A 47 -1.24 2.25 5.26
C PRO A 47 -1.84 0.84 5.27
N CYS A 48 -1.39 -0.03 6.16
CA CYS A 48 -1.88 -1.39 6.31
C CYS A 48 -2.74 -1.51 7.57
N MET A 49 -3.82 -2.29 7.48
CA MET A 49 -4.50 -2.80 8.67
C MET A 49 -3.60 -3.81 9.41
N ALA A 50 -3.99 -4.18 10.64
CA ALA A 50 -3.29 -5.24 11.36
C ALA A 50 -3.36 -6.57 10.57
N GLY A 51 -2.24 -7.32 10.55
CA GLY A 51 -2.18 -8.63 9.90
C GLY A 51 -0.84 -8.93 9.22
N THR A 52 -0.78 -10.08 8.55
CA THR A 52 0.41 -10.53 7.81
C THR A 52 0.40 -10.04 6.36
N TYR A 53 1.52 -9.53 5.87
CA TYR A 53 1.69 -9.03 4.51
C TYR A 53 2.96 -9.57 3.87
N HIS A 54 2.99 -9.50 2.54
CA HIS A 54 4.14 -9.87 1.74
C HIS A 54 4.53 -8.72 0.79
N ILE A 55 5.83 -8.58 0.53
CA ILE A 55 6.33 -7.81 -0.60
C ILE A 55 6.79 -8.78 -1.68
N ARG A 56 6.26 -8.59 -2.88
CA ARG A 56 6.82 -9.18 -4.11
C ARG A 56 7.70 -8.16 -4.79
N ALA A 57 8.85 -8.60 -5.33
CA ALA A 57 9.76 -7.75 -6.07
C ALA A 57 9.94 -8.26 -7.51
N ARG A 58 9.83 -7.37 -8.48
CA ARG A 58 10.11 -7.64 -9.90
C ARG A 58 11.05 -6.62 -10.49
N LEU A 59 12.08 -7.09 -11.18
CA LEU A 59 12.93 -6.24 -12.01
C LEU A 59 12.51 -6.36 -13.47
N LEU A 60 12.16 -5.24 -14.09
CA LEU A 60 11.83 -5.17 -15.51
C LEU A 60 12.89 -4.37 -16.25
N CYS A 61 13.36 -4.90 -17.38
CA CYS A 61 14.26 -4.22 -18.30
C CYS A 61 13.67 -4.34 -19.71
N LYS A 62 13.46 -3.22 -20.40
CA LYS A 62 12.84 -3.18 -21.74
C LYS A 62 11.50 -3.93 -21.80
N GLY A 63 10.65 -3.70 -20.79
CA GLY A 63 9.31 -4.31 -20.70
C GLY A 63 9.30 -5.78 -20.28
N LEU A 64 10.46 -6.44 -20.24
CA LEU A 64 10.59 -7.86 -19.90
C LEU A 64 10.95 -8.04 -18.43
N VAL A 65 10.28 -9.00 -17.77
CA VAL A 65 10.65 -9.43 -16.41
C VAL A 65 11.98 -10.16 -16.49
N GLN A 66 13.01 -9.60 -15.84
CA GLN A 66 14.33 -10.20 -15.73
C GLN A 66 14.43 -11.05 -14.46
N ASP A 67 13.75 -10.64 -13.40
CA ASP A 67 13.72 -11.34 -12.11
C ASP A 67 12.39 -11.10 -11.39
N ASP A 68 11.96 -12.07 -10.59
CA ASP A 68 10.67 -12.09 -9.88
C ASP A 68 10.78 -12.92 -8.58
N LEU A 69 10.79 -12.22 -7.44
CA LEU A 69 10.89 -12.81 -6.11
C LEU A 69 9.52 -12.81 -5.41
N ARG A 70 9.04 -14.00 -5.03
CA ARG A 70 7.70 -14.24 -4.46
C ARG A 70 7.72 -15.18 -3.24
N PRO A 71 7.62 -14.67 -2.01
CA PRO A 71 7.77 -13.27 -1.62
C PRO A 71 9.25 -12.86 -1.56
N ALA A 72 9.54 -11.59 -1.80
CA ALA A 72 10.84 -10.99 -1.49
C ALA A 72 10.98 -10.70 0.01
N MET A 73 9.87 -10.39 0.69
CA MET A 73 9.82 -10.14 2.13
C MET A 73 8.45 -10.52 2.71
N ARG A 74 8.43 -10.99 3.96
CA ARG A 74 7.21 -11.18 4.76
C ARG A 74 7.33 -10.36 6.04
N PHE A 75 6.23 -9.75 6.46
CA PHE A 75 6.17 -8.95 7.69
C PHE A 75 4.76 -8.95 8.29
N GLU A 76 4.68 -8.60 9.56
CA GLU A 76 3.43 -8.47 10.30
C GLU A 76 3.24 -7.01 10.72
N VAL A 77 2.02 -6.52 10.55
CA VAL A 77 1.60 -5.18 10.98
C VAL A 77 0.77 -5.38 12.24
N GLN A 78 1.23 -4.76 13.33
CA GLN A 78 0.41 -4.59 14.52
C GLN A 78 -0.40 -3.31 14.40
N GLU A 79 -1.56 -3.28 15.04
CA GLU A 79 -2.43 -2.11 15.04
C GLU A 79 -1.70 -0.88 15.62
N GLY A 80 -1.91 0.28 15.00
CA GLY A 80 -1.13 1.48 15.28
C GLY A 80 -1.89 2.78 15.01
N LEU A 81 -1.14 3.88 14.94
CA LEU A 81 -1.61 5.26 15.06
C LEU A 81 -2.51 5.81 13.93
N ILE A 82 -2.82 5.04 12.88
CA ILE A 82 -3.50 5.57 11.68
C ILE A 82 -4.98 5.89 11.94
N THR A 83 -5.58 5.30 12.99
CA THR A 83 -6.91 5.64 13.50
C THR A 83 -6.84 6.22 14.91
N PRO A 84 -6.40 7.47 15.11
CA PRO A 84 -6.45 8.09 16.43
C PRO A 84 -7.92 8.26 16.86
N GLY A 85 -8.36 7.47 17.84
CA GLY A 85 -9.71 7.57 18.43
C GLY A 85 -10.84 6.86 17.66
N GLY A 86 -10.52 6.03 16.66
CA GLY A 86 -11.49 5.17 15.97
C GLY A 86 -11.39 3.71 16.41
N ASP A 87 -12.42 2.92 16.14
CA ASP A 87 -12.43 1.48 16.43
C ASP A 87 -11.66 0.66 15.37
N SER A 88 -11.09 -0.46 15.81
CA SER A 88 -10.48 -1.46 14.94
C SER A 88 -11.52 -2.01 13.95
N PHE A 89 -11.20 -2.01 12.65
CA PHE A 89 -12.12 -2.55 11.64
C PHE A 89 -12.20 -4.08 11.68
N SER A 90 -11.06 -4.76 11.65
CA SER A 90 -10.96 -6.22 11.71
C SER A 90 -9.51 -6.64 11.96
N LEU A 91 -9.31 -7.66 12.79
CA LEU A 91 -7.99 -8.27 13.04
C LEU A 91 -7.67 -9.45 12.11
N THR A 92 -8.66 -9.90 11.32
CA THR A 92 -8.54 -11.12 10.51
C THR A 92 -8.43 -10.84 9.02
N THR A 93 -8.64 -9.59 8.60
CA THR A 93 -8.70 -9.22 7.18
C THR A 93 -7.57 -8.29 6.82
N ASN A 94 -6.71 -8.68 5.88
CA ASN A 94 -5.72 -7.76 5.32
C ASN A 94 -6.41 -6.65 4.52
N GLY A 95 -6.06 -5.40 4.77
CA GLY A 95 -6.54 -4.26 4.00
C GLY A 95 -5.53 -3.14 3.99
N VAL A 96 -5.84 -2.11 3.21
CA VAL A 96 -5.13 -0.84 3.27
C VAL A 96 -6.02 0.21 3.92
N PHE A 97 -5.42 1.12 4.70
CA PHE A 97 -6.10 2.29 5.20
C PHE A 97 -6.22 3.33 4.09
N LEU A 98 -7.41 3.90 3.94
CA LEU A 98 -7.67 5.01 3.03
C LEU A 98 -7.91 6.28 3.84
N PRO A 99 -7.14 7.36 3.62
CA PRO A 99 -7.44 8.64 4.25
C PRO A 99 -8.78 9.14 3.72
N LEU A 100 -9.75 9.33 4.62
CA LEU A 100 -11.09 9.76 4.29
C LEU A 100 -11.60 10.79 5.30
N THR A 101 -12.57 11.57 4.87
CA THR A 101 -13.30 12.55 5.67
C THR A 101 -14.79 12.29 5.50
N TRP A 102 -15.53 12.31 6.60
CA TRP A 102 -16.99 12.27 6.56
C TRP A 102 -17.54 13.68 6.68
N ASP A 103 -18.39 14.08 5.75
CA ASP A 103 -19.22 15.27 5.90
C ASP A 103 -20.64 14.82 6.27
N LEU A 104 -21.12 15.29 7.42
CA LEU A 104 -22.46 14.99 7.92
C LEU A 104 -23.32 16.21 7.62
N GLU A 105 -23.88 16.29 6.41
CA GLU A 105 -25.00 17.18 6.16
C GLU A 105 -26.15 16.72 7.07
N GLN A 106 -26.68 17.63 7.89
CA GLN A 106 -27.75 17.33 8.84
C GLN A 106 -28.97 16.76 8.10
N ALA A 107 -29.09 15.44 8.03
CA ALA A 107 -30.37 14.76 7.89
C ALA A 107 -31.11 14.78 9.25
N LEU A 108 -31.25 15.97 9.83
CA LEU A 108 -32.26 16.25 10.86
C LEU A 108 -33.34 17.06 10.17
N ASP A 109 -34.01 16.42 9.22
CA ASP A 109 -35.27 16.92 8.71
C ASP A 109 -36.28 16.91 9.86
N SER A 110 -36.69 18.13 10.25
CA SER A 110 -38.10 18.49 10.16
C SER A 110 -39.08 17.55 10.90
N GLY A 111 -38.73 17.11 12.10
CA GLY A 111 -39.62 16.33 12.98
C GLY A 111 -40.53 17.23 13.82
N ASN A 112 -41.63 17.71 13.24
CA ASN A 112 -42.91 18.02 13.90
C ASN A 112 -42.86 18.38 15.41
N ALA A 113 -42.60 19.65 15.73
CA ALA A 113 -43.02 20.24 17.01
C ALA A 113 -44.37 20.94 16.84
N LEU A 114 -45.40 20.17 16.48
CA LEU A 114 -46.79 20.51 16.78
C LEU A 114 -47.31 19.43 17.73
N ARG A 115 -47.19 19.70 19.03
CA ARG A 115 -48.17 19.40 20.08
C ARG A 115 -47.70 19.96 21.41
#